data_AF-A0A852GXQ5-F1
#
_entry.id   AF-A0A852GXQ5-F1
#
_cell.length_a   1.000
_cell.length_b   1.000
_cell.length_c   1.000
_cell.angle_alpha   90.00
_cell.angle_beta   90.00
_cell.angle_gamma   90.00
#
_symmetry.space_group_name_H-M   'P 1'
#
loop_
_entity.id
_entity.type
_entity.pdbx_description
1 polymer ?
#
loop_
_entity_poly.entity_id
_entity_poly.type
_entity_poly.pdbx_seq_one_letter_code
_entity_poly.pdbx_strand_id
1 'polypeptide(L)'
;LLSEYEAEQPQFPDVPESECGSVSIVQVSLEALRMEQFYSAPAADTVVQPLLPMAETAPFPEPPDPKTCSPREYLECYIFPVLLPGMAELLHRAKKEKCFEKKRTKFIACDFLTEWLYNKNPKRKDESFTEFFSIPFVNDWLKDHPRPPIPLSLLLSEEEASIIIQSFWRGYRVRCDSEIQELRQWQKQLREDKNIFKRVEEFWNKQEAK
;
A
#
# COMPACT_ATOMS: atom_id res chain seq x y z
N LEU A 1 -10.32 -6.42 -20.96
CA LEU A 1 -9.44 -7.35 -20.21
C LEU A 1 -10.24 -8.60 -19.83
N LEU A 2 -10.72 -9.35 -20.82
CA LEU A 2 -11.54 -10.55 -20.62
C LEU A 2 -11.14 -11.60 -21.66
N SER A 3 -9.83 -11.67 -21.87
CA SER A 3 -9.18 -12.61 -22.76
C SER A 3 -8.23 -13.42 -21.88
N GLU A 4 -8.50 -14.73 -21.84
CA GLU A 4 -7.61 -15.78 -21.34
C GLU A 4 -7.44 -15.88 -19.82
N TYR A 5 -8.41 -16.56 -19.20
CA TYR A 5 -8.12 -17.43 -18.06
C TYR A 5 -8.70 -18.82 -18.39
N GLU A 6 -8.10 -19.48 -19.38
CA GLU A 6 -8.20 -20.92 -19.49
C GLU A 6 -7.44 -21.51 -18.31
N ALA A 7 -8.17 -21.79 -17.22
CA ALA A 7 -7.64 -22.61 -16.15
C ALA A 7 -7.56 -24.05 -16.68
N GLU A 8 -6.34 -24.57 -16.83
CA GLU A 8 -6.11 -26.00 -16.84
C GLU A 8 -6.84 -26.62 -15.65
N GLN A 9 -7.46 -27.80 -15.86
CA GLN A 9 -8.08 -28.54 -14.78
C GLN A 9 -7.04 -28.78 -13.68
N PRO A 10 -7.33 -28.46 -12.41
CA PRO A 10 -6.45 -28.88 -11.33
C PRO A 10 -6.42 -30.41 -11.30
N GLN A 11 -5.31 -31.00 -11.72
CA GLN A 11 -5.04 -32.41 -11.45
C GLN A 11 -4.73 -32.54 -9.96
N PHE A 12 -5.56 -33.30 -9.25
CA PHE A 12 -5.27 -33.67 -7.86
C PHE A 12 -4.04 -34.58 -7.84
N PRO A 13 -3.01 -34.32 -7.01
CA PRO A 13 -2.13 -35.39 -6.57
C PRO A 13 -2.95 -36.32 -5.67
N ASP A 14 -2.95 -37.61 -5.98
CA ASP A 14 -3.52 -38.65 -5.13
C ASP A 14 -2.97 -38.48 -3.71
N VAL A 15 -3.87 -38.32 -2.73
CA VAL A 15 -3.52 -38.25 -1.31
C VAL A 15 -3.27 -39.68 -0.83
N PRO A 16 -2.04 -40.03 -0.39
CA PRO A 16 -1.85 -41.23 0.41
C PRO A 16 -2.36 -40.92 1.82
N GLU A 17 -3.25 -41.76 2.36
CA GLU A 17 -3.53 -41.79 3.79
C GLU A 17 -2.20 -41.93 4.54
N SER A 18 -1.87 -40.95 5.38
CA SER A 18 -0.67 -41.01 6.22
C SER A 18 -0.99 -40.55 7.63
N GLU A 19 -0.64 -41.44 8.55
CA GLU A 19 -0.93 -41.43 9.97
C GLU A 19 -0.42 -40.16 10.68
N CYS A 20 -1.12 -39.79 11.75
CA CYS A 20 -0.76 -38.69 12.63
C CYS A 20 0.58 -38.98 13.33
N GLY A 21 1.68 -38.50 12.74
CA GLY A 21 3.03 -38.54 13.31
C GLY A 21 3.49 -37.14 13.69
N SER A 22 3.48 -36.84 14.98
CA SER A 22 4.10 -35.66 15.57
C SER A 22 5.61 -35.66 15.30
N VAL A 23 6.13 -34.65 14.59
CA VAL A 23 7.58 -34.42 14.44
C VAL A 23 7.93 -32.98 14.82
N SER A 24 8.77 -32.89 15.85
CA SER A 24 9.43 -31.71 16.37
C SER A 24 10.40 -31.14 15.33
N ILE A 25 10.25 -29.86 14.96
CA ILE A 25 11.22 -29.17 14.10
C ILE A 25 12.29 -28.55 14.98
N VAL A 26 13.45 -29.21 14.98
CA VAL A 26 14.71 -28.70 15.49
C VAL A 26 15.30 -27.72 14.47
N GLN A 27 15.42 -26.46 14.90
CA GLN A 27 16.56 -25.58 14.70
C GLN A 27 16.94 -25.22 13.26
N VAL A 28 16.39 -24.10 12.78
CA VAL A 28 17.07 -23.25 11.79
C VAL A 28 17.47 -21.94 12.48
N SER A 29 18.77 -21.70 12.41
CA SER A 29 19.55 -20.66 13.07
C SER A 29 18.97 -19.26 12.86
N LEU A 30 18.53 -18.65 13.95
CA LEU A 30 18.37 -17.20 14.05
C LEU A 30 19.57 -16.75 14.88
N GLU A 31 20.64 -16.34 14.19
CA GLU A 31 21.71 -15.55 14.78
C GLU A 31 21.12 -14.23 15.23
N ALA A 32 20.51 -14.30 16.41
CA ALA A 32 20.24 -13.20 17.28
C ALA A 32 21.57 -12.49 17.52
N LEU A 33 21.73 -11.35 16.86
CA LEU A 33 22.70 -10.32 17.19
C LEU A 33 22.55 -9.95 18.66
N ARG A 34 23.28 -10.69 19.50
CA ARG A 34 23.48 -10.45 20.92
C ARG A 34 24.48 -9.31 21.05
N MET A 35 24.02 -8.08 20.86
CA MET A 35 24.79 -6.88 21.18
C MET A 35 24.29 -6.32 22.52
N GLU A 36 24.46 -7.13 23.58
CA GLU A 36 24.47 -6.65 24.95
C GLU A 36 25.93 -6.61 25.38
N GLN A 37 26.53 -5.43 25.27
CA GLN A 37 27.70 -5.03 26.04
C GLN A 37 27.88 -3.53 25.86
N PHE A 38 27.42 -2.80 26.86
CA PHE A 38 27.97 -1.58 27.47
C PHE A 38 26.78 -0.77 27.93
N TYR A 39 26.26 -1.08 29.12
CA TYR A 39 25.95 -0.11 30.18
C TYR A 39 25.51 -0.90 31.41
N SER A 40 26.45 -1.08 32.34
CA SER A 40 26.11 -1.35 33.73
C SER A 40 27.10 -0.66 34.65
N ALA A 41 26.51 0.12 35.55
CA ALA A 41 26.93 0.56 36.89
C ALA A 41 26.86 2.09 37.05
N PRO A 42 26.63 2.60 38.28
CA PRO A 42 25.79 2.09 39.37
C PRO A 42 24.86 3.19 39.94
N ALA A 43 23.95 2.78 40.83
CA ALA A 43 23.14 3.69 41.65
C ALA A 43 24.02 4.50 42.62
N ALA A 44 23.88 5.82 42.64
CA ALA A 44 24.32 6.69 43.73
C ALA A 44 23.43 7.95 43.81
N ASP A 45 22.89 8.13 45.01
CA ASP A 45 22.41 9.32 45.73
C ASP A 45 22.11 10.65 45.01
N THR A 46 20.88 11.10 45.25
CA THR A 46 20.47 12.44 45.72
C THR A 46 21.50 13.57 45.62
N VAL A 47 21.45 14.34 44.54
CA VAL A 47 21.84 15.76 44.57
C VAL A 47 20.82 16.56 43.75
N VAL A 48 20.06 17.41 44.46
CA VAL A 48 19.20 18.45 43.90
C VAL A 48 20.09 19.42 43.12
N GLN A 49 20.05 19.37 41.79
CA GLN A 49 20.62 20.43 40.96
C GLN A 49 19.60 21.58 40.87
N PRO A 50 19.99 22.83 41.18
CA PRO A 50 19.10 23.97 41.05
C PRO A 50 18.71 24.16 39.58
N LEU A 51 17.41 24.36 39.34
CA LEU A 51 16.86 24.87 38.08
C LEU A 51 17.70 26.05 37.60
N LEU A 52 18.33 25.87 36.43
CA LEU A 52 18.95 26.99 35.72
C LEU A 52 17.86 28.05 35.45
N PRO A 53 18.14 29.35 35.72
CA PRO A 53 17.18 30.40 35.49
C PRO A 53 16.78 30.43 34.00
N MET A 54 15.48 30.56 33.75
CA MET A 54 14.93 30.80 32.41
C MET A 54 15.72 31.93 31.77
N ALA A 55 16.48 31.61 30.73
CA ALA A 55 17.10 32.60 29.88
C ALA A 55 15.98 33.47 29.30
N GLU A 56 16.01 34.74 29.71
CA GLU A 56 15.19 35.80 29.14
C GLU A 56 15.23 35.73 27.61
N THR A 57 14.05 35.87 27.04
CA THR A 57 13.75 35.80 25.63
C THR A 57 14.61 36.79 24.86
N ALA A 58 15.69 36.30 24.24
CA ALA A 58 16.39 37.06 23.22
C ALA A 58 15.38 37.40 22.10
N PRO A 59 15.34 38.65 21.61
CA PRO A 59 14.53 38.98 20.44
C PRO A 59 14.95 38.05 19.31
N PHE A 60 13.98 37.36 18.70
CA PHE A 60 14.22 36.53 17.52
C PHE A 60 15.01 37.38 16.50
N PRO A 61 16.18 36.90 16.03
CA PRO A 61 16.94 37.64 15.03
C PRO A 61 16.05 37.87 13.81
N GLU A 62 16.05 39.10 13.29
CA GLU A 62 15.32 39.40 12.06
C GLU A 62 15.76 38.42 10.96
N PRO A 63 14.81 37.85 10.20
CA PRO A 63 15.14 36.82 9.24
C PRO A 63 16.05 37.41 8.15
N PRO A 64 17.16 36.72 7.81
CA PRO A 64 18.16 37.22 6.87
C PRO A 64 17.57 37.31 5.46
N ASP A 65 17.93 38.34 4.66
CA ASP A 65 17.35 38.54 3.32
C ASP A 65 17.39 37.24 2.48
N PRO A 66 16.23 36.71 2.03
CA PRO A 66 16.17 35.40 1.39
C PRO A 66 16.99 35.28 0.11
N LYS A 67 17.38 36.41 -0.51
CA LYS A 67 18.18 36.42 -1.74
C LYS A 67 19.69 36.45 -1.50
N THR A 68 20.12 36.81 -0.30
CA THR A 68 21.54 37.02 0.03
C THR A 68 22.05 36.09 1.11
N CYS A 69 21.15 35.43 1.85
CA CYS A 69 21.53 34.46 2.87
C CYS A 69 22.13 33.18 2.26
N SER A 70 22.88 32.43 3.07
CA SER A 70 23.35 31.11 2.67
C SER A 70 22.17 30.14 2.47
N PRO A 71 22.33 29.08 1.66
CA PRO A 71 21.29 28.07 1.50
C PRO A 71 20.86 27.41 2.82
N ARG A 72 21.77 27.28 3.78
CA ARG A 72 21.48 26.73 5.11
C ARG A 72 20.56 27.66 5.90
N GLU A 73 20.91 28.93 5.99
CA GLU A 73 20.07 29.94 6.66
C GLU A 73 18.71 30.05 5.99
N TYR A 74 18.66 29.96 4.66
CA TYR A 74 17.39 29.95 3.93
C TYR A 74 16.48 28.79 4.37
N LEU A 75 17.03 27.57 4.45
CA LEU A 75 16.27 26.40 4.89
C LEU A 75 15.81 26.55 6.34
N GLU A 76 16.72 26.95 7.24
CA GLU A 76 16.44 27.10 8.67
C GLU A 76 15.40 28.20 8.97
N CYS A 77 15.45 29.32 8.26
CA CYS A 77 14.58 30.47 8.52
C CYS A 77 13.26 30.45 7.73
N TYR A 78 13.23 29.89 6.51
CA TYR A 78 12.05 29.99 5.63
C TYR A 78 11.34 28.67 5.38
N ILE A 79 12.08 27.56 5.26
CA ILE A 79 11.49 26.27 4.86
C ILE A 79 11.11 25.43 6.09
N PHE A 80 12.06 25.21 7.00
CA PHE A 80 11.88 24.35 8.17
C PHE A 80 10.76 24.78 9.11
N PRO A 81 10.54 26.08 9.40
CA PRO A 81 9.44 26.50 10.28
C PRO A 81 8.05 26.12 9.74
N VAL A 82 7.91 25.99 8.42
CA VAL A 82 6.67 25.59 7.76
C VAL A 82 6.61 24.07 7.55
N LEU A 83 7.72 23.46 7.12
CA LEU A 83 7.79 22.06 6.70
C LEU A 83 7.86 21.09 7.88
N LEU A 84 8.68 21.37 8.90
CA LEU A 84 8.91 20.43 10.01
C LEU A 84 7.64 20.09 10.80
N PRO A 85 6.75 21.06 11.14
CA PRO A 85 5.49 20.72 11.78
C PRO A 85 4.61 19.79 10.92
N GLY A 86 4.59 20.01 9.59
CA GLY A 86 3.87 19.15 8.66
C GLY A 86 4.45 17.74 8.59
N MET A 87 5.78 17.61 8.62
CA MET A 87 6.44 16.31 8.69
C MET A 87 6.19 15.58 10.01
N ALA A 88 6.12 16.30 11.14
CA ALA A 88 5.77 15.71 12.43
C ALA A 88 4.33 15.13 12.41
N GLU A 89 3.36 15.90 11.90
CA GLU A 89 1.98 15.44 11.72
C GLU A 89 1.89 14.25 10.75
N LEU A 90 2.70 14.26 9.69
CA LEU A 90 2.80 13.14 8.75
C LEU A 90 3.28 11.87 9.44
N LEU A 91 4.28 11.95 10.31
CA LEU A 91 4.76 10.79 11.07
C LEU A 91 3.69 10.27 12.05
N HIS A 92 2.95 11.18 12.71
CA HIS A 92 1.82 10.79 13.55
C HIS A 92 0.72 10.06 12.76
N ARG A 93 0.36 10.58 11.58
CA ARG A 93 -0.61 9.95 10.69
C ARG A 93 -0.10 8.60 10.18
N ALA A 94 1.16 8.52 9.76
CA ALA A 94 1.79 7.28 9.29
C ALA A 94 1.78 6.20 10.38
N LYS A 95 2.02 6.57 11.65
CA LYS A 95 1.89 5.67 12.79
C LYS A 95 0.45 5.17 12.96
N LYS A 96 -0.55 6.07 12.88
CA LYS A 96 -1.98 5.72 12.99
C LYS A 96 -2.43 4.75 11.89
N GLU A 97 -1.91 4.93 10.68
CA GLU A 97 -2.17 4.05 9.52
C GLU A 97 -1.30 2.78 9.52
N LYS A 98 -0.53 2.52 10.58
CA LYS A 98 0.38 1.35 10.73
C LYS A 98 1.41 1.22 9.62
N CYS A 99 1.89 2.35 9.09
CA CYS A 99 2.84 2.36 7.97
C CYS A 99 4.22 1.80 8.34
N PHE A 100 4.59 1.84 9.61
CA PHE A 100 5.87 1.31 10.09
C PHE A 100 5.82 -0.21 10.37
N GLU A 101 4.62 -0.80 10.41
CA GLU A 101 4.41 -2.22 10.66
C GLU A 101 4.18 -2.99 9.36
N LYS A 102 3.50 -2.36 8.38
CA LYS A 102 3.10 -3.01 7.13
C LYS A 102 4.07 -2.68 5.99
N LYS A 103 4.47 -3.69 5.21
CA LYS A 103 5.30 -3.52 4.00
C LYS A 103 4.63 -2.70 2.89
N ARG A 104 3.30 -2.68 2.85
CA ARG A 104 2.51 -1.93 1.86
C ARG A 104 1.36 -1.21 2.53
N THR A 105 1.09 0.02 2.11
CA THR A 105 0.10 0.91 2.71
C THR A 105 -0.68 1.64 1.63
N LYS A 106 -1.93 2.00 1.93
CA LYS A 106 -2.74 2.90 1.09
C LYS A 106 -2.42 4.38 1.31
N PHE A 107 -1.67 4.69 2.38
CA PHE A 107 -1.34 6.05 2.78
C PHE A 107 -0.22 6.61 1.91
N ILE A 108 -0.51 7.72 1.22
CA ILE A 108 0.47 8.42 0.37
C ILE A 108 0.97 9.66 1.11
N ALA A 109 2.22 9.60 1.57
CA ALA A 109 2.84 10.63 2.40
C ALA A 109 2.89 12.01 1.70
N CYS A 110 3.22 12.04 0.40
CA CYS A 110 3.29 13.29 -0.36
C CYS A 110 1.91 13.96 -0.53
N ASP A 111 0.84 13.17 -0.70
CA ASP A 111 -0.52 13.70 -0.83
C ASP A 111 -0.96 14.34 0.48
N PHE A 112 -0.74 13.64 1.59
CA PHE A 112 -1.01 14.17 2.92
C PHE A 112 -0.24 15.46 3.19
N LEU A 113 1.07 15.49 2.89
CA LEU A 113 1.88 16.68 3.14
C LEU A 113 1.44 17.87 2.28
N THR A 114 1.07 17.61 1.02
CA THR A 114 0.55 18.63 0.12
C THR A 114 -0.75 19.22 0.64
N GLU A 115 -1.70 18.37 1.05
CA GLU A 115 -2.96 18.78 1.67
C GLU A 115 -2.73 19.56 2.96
N TRP A 116 -1.82 19.08 3.82
CA TRP A 116 -1.50 19.74 5.08
C TRP A 116 -0.92 21.13 4.86
N LEU A 117 0.09 21.27 3.99
CA LEU A 117 0.73 22.54 3.68
C LEU A 117 -0.25 23.52 3.01
N TYR A 118 -1.12 23.00 2.13
CA TYR A 118 -2.12 23.82 1.47
C TYR A 118 -3.12 24.41 2.47
N ASN A 119 -3.68 23.57 3.35
CA ASN A 119 -4.67 24.00 4.35
C ASN A 119 -4.06 24.82 5.50
N LYS A 120 -2.77 24.63 5.81
CA LYS A 120 -2.04 25.43 6.82
C LYS A 120 -1.45 26.72 6.26
N ASN A 121 -1.68 27.04 4.99
CA ASN A 121 -1.20 28.27 4.39
C ASN A 121 -1.84 29.50 5.07
N PRO A 122 -1.04 30.42 5.65
CA PRO A 122 -1.56 31.63 6.30
C PRO A 122 -2.41 32.53 5.39
N LYS A 123 -2.30 32.39 4.06
CA LYS A 123 -3.10 33.12 3.08
C LYS A 123 -4.54 32.60 2.97
N ARG A 124 -4.84 31.42 3.51
CA ARG A 124 -6.13 30.71 3.42
C ARG A 124 -6.86 30.62 4.76
N LYS A 125 -6.53 31.46 5.74
CA LYS A 125 -7.06 31.36 7.13
C LYS A 125 -8.59 31.37 7.22
N ASP A 126 -9.26 32.05 6.30
CA ASP A 126 -10.71 32.20 6.27
C ASP A 126 -11.40 31.21 5.31
N GLU A 127 -10.64 30.34 4.66
CA GLU A 127 -11.16 29.33 3.74
C GLU A 127 -11.43 28.01 4.47
N SER A 128 -12.43 27.27 3.99
CA SER A 128 -12.70 25.93 4.51
C SER A 128 -11.62 24.93 4.13
N PHE A 129 -11.51 23.87 4.93
CA PHE A 129 -10.65 22.74 4.62
C PHE A 129 -10.92 22.21 3.20
N THR A 130 -9.85 22.01 2.45
CA THR A 130 -9.87 21.49 1.08
C THR A 130 -9.15 20.15 1.03
N GLU A 131 -9.87 19.09 0.66
CA GLU A 131 -9.29 17.76 0.46
C GLU A 131 -8.30 17.75 -0.71
N PHE A 132 -7.31 16.85 -0.65
CA PHE A 132 -6.21 16.75 -1.61
C PHE A 132 -6.65 16.81 -3.09
N PHE A 133 -7.63 15.98 -3.48
CA PHE A 133 -8.10 15.92 -4.88
C PHE A 133 -8.89 17.16 -5.31
N SER A 134 -9.35 17.98 -4.37
CA SER A 134 -10.07 19.23 -4.63
C SER A 134 -9.16 20.45 -4.72
N ILE A 135 -7.86 20.30 -4.41
CA ILE A 135 -6.90 21.41 -4.50
C ILE A 135 -6.74 21.81 -5.99
N PRO A 136 -6.88 23.09 -6.36
CA PRO A 136 -6.95 23.49 -7.77
C PRO A 136 -5.77 23.02 -8.62
N PHE A 137 -4.54 23.29 -8.18
CA PHE A 137 -3.35 22.90 -8.94
C PHE A 137 -3.15 21.37 -8.98
N VAL A 138 -3.62 20.64 -7.97
CA VAL A 138 -3.56 19.17 -7.94
C VAL A 138 -4.58 18.61 -8.92
N ASN A 139 -5.83 19.09 -8.87
CA ASN A 139 -6.88 18.67 -9.77
C ASN A 139 -6.50 18.92 -11.23
N ASP A 140 -6.01 20.12 -11.54
CA ASP A 140 -5.58 20.47 -12.89
C ASP A 140 -4.41 19.59 -13.37
N TRP A 141 -3.41 19.35 -12.50
CA TRP A 141 -2.30 18.45 -12.83
C TRP A 141 -2.75 17.01 -13.09
N LEU A 142 -3.71 16.50 -12.31
CA LEU A 142 -4.19 15.12 -12.43
C LEU A 142 -5.05 14.87 -13.67
N LYS A 143 -5.59 15.91 -14.31
CA LYS A 143 -6.29 15.79 -15.60
C LYS A 143 -5.34 15.34 -16.71
N ASP A 144 -4.17 15.97 -16.78
CA ASP A 144 -3.16 15.67 -17.79
C ASP A 144 -2.27 14.48 -17.37
N HIS A 145 -2.19 14.19 -16.06
CA HIS A 145 -1.36 13.14 -15.48
C HIS A 145 -2.17 12.23 -14.54
N PRO A 146 -3.05 11.36 -15.09
CA PRO A 146 -3.86 10.47 -14.29
C PRO A 146 -2.98 9.46 -13.54
N ARG A 147 -3.29 9.24 -12.26
CA ARG A 147 -2.57 8.27 -11.44
C ARG A 147 -2.94 6.83 -11.80
N PRO A 148 -1.99 5.88 -11.71
CA PRO A 148 -2.32 4.46 -11.78
C PRO A 148 -3.33 4.07 -10.70
N PRO A 149 -4.25 3.13 -10.97
CA PRO A 149 -5.21 2.68 -9.98
C PRO A 149 -4.50 2.00 -8.80
N ILE A 150 -4.95 2.31 -7.58
CA ILE A 150 -4.44 1.67 -6.37
C ILE A 150 -4.89 0.20 -6.39
N PRO A 151 -3.98 -0.76 -6.11
CA PRO A 151 -4.35 -2.17 -6.12
C PRO A 151 -5.43 -2.47 -5.07
N LEU A 152 -6.42 -3.28 -5.45
CA LEU A 152 -7.57 -3.62 -4.61
C LEU A 152 -7.17 -4.19 -3.25
N SER A 153 -6.08 -4.96 -3.18
CA SER A 153 -5.56 -5.52 -1.93
C SER A 153 -5.17 -4.47 -0.88
N LEU A 154 -4.96 -3.21 -1.26
CA LEU A 154 -4.71 -2.10 -0.34
C LEU A 154 -5.96 -1.31 0.03
N LEU A 155 -7.03 -1.43 -0.77
CA LEU A 155 -8.27 -0.70 -0.59
C LEU A 155 -9.28 -1.48 0.24
N LEU A 156 -9.35 -2.80 0.02
CA LEU A 156 -10.35 -3.66 0.65
C LEU A 156 -10.15 -3.75 2.17
N SER A 157 -11.27 -3.71 2.89
CA SER A 157 -11.29 -4.11 4.30
C SER A 157 -11.07 -5.62 4.44
N GLU A 158 -10.75 -6.07 5.65
CA GLU A 158 -10.60 -7.50 5.93
C GLU A 158 -11.90 -8.26 5.65
N GLU A 159 -13.04 -7.67 6.02
CA GLU A 159 -14.38 -8.21 5.79
C GLU A 159 -14.70 -8.31 4.31
N GLU A 160 -14.48 -7.24 3.53
CA GLU A 160 -14.71 -7.23 2.09
C GLU A 160 -13.83 -8.25 1.37
N ALA A 161 -12.54 -8.29 1.72
CA ALA A 161 -11.61 -9.28 1.19
C ALA A 161 -12.05 -10.70 1.54
N SER A 162 -12.53 -10.94 2.78
CA SER A 162 -13.01 -12.26 3.21
C SER A 162 -14.22 -12.72 2.38
N ILE A 163 -15.18 -11.83 2.11
CA ILE A 163 -16.37 -12.13 1.31
C ILE A 163 -15.96 -12.52 -0.11
N ILE A 164 -15.04 -11.75 -0.71
CA ILE A 164 -14.52 -12.04 -2.04
C ILE A 164 -13.86 -13.42 -2.05
N ILE A 165 -12.90 -13.67 -1.16
CA ILE A 165 -12.16 -14.95 -1.10
C ILE A 165 -13.12 -16.12 -0.87
N GLN A 166 -14.07 -15.99 0.07
CA GLN A 166 -15.04 -17.04 0.37
C GLN A 166 -15.97 -17.32 -0.82
N SER A 167 -16.41 -16.28 -1.54
CA SER A 167 -17.25 -16.46 -2.74
C SER A 167 -16.51 -17.21 -3.84
N PHE A 168 -15.24 -16.87 -4.07
CA PHE A 168 -14.37 -17.57 -5.01
C PHE A 168 -14.17 -19.02 -4.60
N TRP A 169 -13.92 -19.29 -3.31
CA TRP A 169 -13.75 -20.64 -2.79
C TRP A 169 -15.00 -21.49 -2.95
N ARG A 170 -16.18 -20.96 -2.60
CA ARG A 170 -17.45 -21.67 -2.80
C ARG A 170 -17.68 -22.00 -4.27
N GLY A 171 -17.43 -21.05 -5.17
CA GLY A 171 -17.50 -21.28 -6.61
C GLY A 171 -16.46 -22.29 -7.10
N TYR A 172 -15.24 -22.27 -6.56
CA TYR A 172 -14.21 -23.28 -6.84
C TYR A 172 -14.67 -24.68 -6.42
N ARG A 173 -15.20 -24.85 -5.20
CA ARG A 173 -15.70 -26.15 -4.73
C ARG A 173 -16.79 -26.72 -5.63
N VAL A 174 -17.74 -25.89 -6.08
CA VAL A 174 -18.77 -26.32 -7.04
C VAL A 174 -18.16 -26.74 -8.38
N ARG A 175 -17.06 -26.10 -8.81
CA ARG A 175 -16.33 -26.49 -10.04
C ARG A 175 -15.51 -27.76 -9.90
N CYS A 176 -15.21 -28.19 -8.68
CA CYS A 176 -14.55 -29.46 -8.43
C CYS A 176 -15.52 -30.65 -8.51
N ASP A 177 -16.84 -30.40 -8.45
CA ASP A 177 -17.86 -31.46 -8.57
C ASP A 177 -17.84 -32.07 -9.98
N SER A 178 -17.80 -33.41 -10.07
CA SER A 178 -17.70 -34.14 -11.32
C SER A 178 -18.89 -33.87 -12.25
N GLU A 179 -20.11 -33.80 -11.72
CA GLU A 179 -21.31 -33.54 -12.53
C GLU A 179 -21.25 -32.13 -13.16
N ILE A 180 -20.73 -31.17 -12.39
CA ILE A 180 -20.52 -29.79 -12.86
C ILE A 180 -19.40 -29.72 -13.88
N GLN A 181 -18.33 -30.51 -13.74
CA GLN A 181 -17.25 -30.58 -14.73
C GLN A 181 -17.74 -31.17 -16.05
N GLU A 182 -18.48 -32.28 -16.00
CA GLU A 182 -19.08 -32.90 -17.18
C GLU A 182 -20.02 -31.92 -17.88
N LEU A 183 -20.89 -31.24 -17.13
CA LEU A 183 -21.78 -30.21 -17.69
C LEU A 183 -20.99 -29.08 -18.37
N ARG A 184 -19.89 -28.63 -17.78
CA ARG A 184 -19.03 -27.57 -18.36
C ARG A 184 -18.36 -28.03 -19.64
N GLN A 185 -17.87 -29.27 -19.69
CA GLN A 185 -17.29 -29.86 -20.89
C GLN A 185 -18.34 -29.98 -22.00
N TRP A 186 -19.52 -30.51 -21.67
CA TRP A 186 -20.64 -30.60 -22.61
C TRP A 186 -21.07 -29.24 -23.16
N GLN A 187 -21.18 -28.22 -22.29
CA GLN A 187 -21.48 -26.85 -22.72
C GLN A 187 -20.37 -26.25 -23.60
N LYS A 188 -19.09 -26.59 -23.35
CA LYS A 188 -17.96 -26.19 -24.21
C LYS A 188 -18.10 -26.82 -25.59
N GLN A 189 -18.33 -28.12 -25.65
CA GLN A 189 -18.54 -28.85 -26.89
C GLN A 189 -19.70 -28.27 -27.71
N LEU A 190 -20.84 -27.96 -27.08
CA LEU A 190 -21.95 -27.31 -27.79
C LEU A 190 -21.61 -25.94 -28.40
N ARG A 191 -20.74 -25.13 -27.75
CA ARG A 191 -20.31 -23.84 -28.30
C ARG A 191 -19.37 -24.02 -29.49
N GLU A 192 -18.50 -25.03 -29.42
CA GLU A 192 -17.62 -25.40 -30.52
C GLU A 192 -18.43 -25.94 -31.70
N ASP A 193 -19.41 -26.80 -31.42
CA ASP A 193 -20.30 -27.41 -32.41
C ASP A 193 -21.16 -26.36 -33.13
N LYS A 194 -21.68 -25.37 -32.40
CA LYS A 194 -22.42 -24.25 -33.01
C LYS A 194 -21.57 -23.40 -33.95
N ASN A 195 -20.26 -23.36 -33.73
CA ASN A 195 -19.31 -22.63 -34.57
C ASN A 195 -18.66 -23.53 -35.64
N ILE A 196 -19.13 -24.77 -35.84
CA ILE A 196 -18.62 -25.67 -36.90
C ILE A 196 -18.73 -25.01 -38.27
N PHE A 197 -19.87 -24.41 -38.61
CA PHE A 197 -20.06 -23.79 -39.93
C PHE A 197 -19.03 -22.67 -40.19
N LYS A 198 -18.74 -21.83 -39.19
CA LYS A 198 -17.71 -20.80 -39.30
C LYS A 198 -16.31 -21.39 -39.42
N ARG A 199 -15.98 -22.43 -38.65
CA ARG A 199 -14.70 -23.14 -38.76
C ARG A 199 -14.50 -23.79 -40.12
N VAL A 200 -15.56 -24.39 -40.69
CA VAL A 200 -15.54 -25.00 -42.01
C VAL A 200 -15.37 -23.94 -43.09
N GLU A 201 -16.10 -22.82 -42.99
CA GLU A 201 -15.95 -21.67 -43.90
C GLU A 201 -14.51 -21.09 -43.84
N GLU A 202 -13.97 -20.85 -42.64
CA GLU A 202 -12.58 -20.42 -42.46
C GLU A 202 -11.54 -21.42 -43.02
N PHE A 203 -11.81 -22.73 -42.91
CA PHE A 203 -10.95 -23.77 -43.47
C PHE A 203 -10.94 -23.72 -45.00
N TRP A 204 -12.10 -23.64 -45.65
CA TRP A 204 -12.19 -23.57 -47.11
C TRP A 204 -11.61 -22.27 -47.67
N ASN A 205 -11.89 -21.14 -47.02
CA ASN A 205 -11.29 -19.85 -47.39
C ASN A 205 -9.75 -19.89 -47.35
N LYS A 206 -9.15 -20.66 -46.43
CA LYS A 206 -7.69 -20.86 -46.37
C LYS A 206 -7.16 -21.80 -47.45
N GLN A 207 -7.95 -22.79 -47.89
CA GLN A 207 -7.56 -23.70 -48.98
C GLN A 207 -7.64 -23.00 -50.34
N GLU A 208 -8.65 -22.16 -50.56
CA GLU A 208 -8.82 -21.42 -51.82
C GLU A 208 -7.80 -20.29 -52.01
N ALA A 209 -7.23 -19.77 -50.93
CA ALA A 209 -6.18 -18.74 -50.97
C ALA A 209 -4.76 -19.28 -51.26
N LYS A 210 -4.62 -20.59 -51.48
CA LYS A 210 -3.35 -21.30 -51.66
C LYS A 210 -3.17 -21.75 -53.10
#